data_AF-A0A257A8L3-F1
#
_entry.id   AF-A0A257A8L3-F1
#
_cell.length_a   1.000
_cell.length_b   1.000
_cell.length_c   1.000
_cell.angle_alpha   90.00
_cell.angle_beta   90.00
_cell.angle_gamma   90.00
#
_symmetry.space_group_name_H-M   'P 1'
#
loop_
_entity.id
_entity.type
_entity.pdbx_description
1 polymer ?
#
loop_
_entity_poly.entity_id
_entity_poly.type
_entity_poly.pdbx_seq_one_letter_code
_entity_poly.pdbx_strand_id
1 'polypeptide(L)'
;MIAPHGGRLVERLDFSDRAKEEAMELPRLSITLDEARDLGNIGHGVFSPLEGYMSREDFENVLEEGRLSNDLPWTIPIVKDVDEKDVDMLFKEDEVALFYEDMPIAILKVEEIYPYDKKEYAEKVYRTTSIEHPGVASLMAKKQHLVGGKITLVNDPPTKFPRYKLWPKETRILFKERGWKTVVGFQT
;
A
#
# COMPACT_ATOMS: atom_id res chain seq x y z
N MET A 1 3.39 3.49 25.64
CA MET A 1 2.82 2.96 24.38
C MET A 1 4.00 2.55 23.50
N ILE A 2 3.92 1.39 22.85
CA ILE A 2 5.01 0.90 22.00
C ILE A 2 5.24 1.86 20.81
N ALA A 3 6.50 2.03 20.42
CA ALA A 3 6.84 2.76 19.21
C ALA A 3 6.21 2.07 17.99
N PRO A 4 5.74 2.82 16.98
CA PRO A 4 5.40 2.24 15.68
C PRO A 4 6.59 1.48 15.09
N HIS A 5 6.31 0.54 14.19
CA HIS A 5 7.37 -0.17 13.45
C HIS A 5 8.20 0.84 12.63
N GLY A 6 9.53 0.69 12.65
CA GLY A 6 10.46 1.71 12.13
C GLY A 6 10.62 2.97 13.01
N GLY A 7 10.07 2.97 14.23
CA GLY A 7 10.28 4.01 15.25
C GLY A 7 9.35 5.22 15.15
N ARG A 8 8.68 5.44 14.01
CA ARG A 8 7.74 6.55 13.80
C ARG A 8 6.49 6.09 13.06
N LEU A 9 5.36 6.74 13.33
CA LEU A 9 4.13 6.55 12.56
C LEU A 9 4.28 7.38 11.28
N VAL A 10 4.21 6.74 10.13
CA VAL A 10 4.37 7.39 8.83
C VAL A 10 2.98 7.68 8.27
N GLU A 11 2.58 8.95 8.24
CA GLU A 11 1.35 9.39 7.58
C GLU A 11 1.70 9.95 6.19
N ARG A 12 0.92 9.58 5.17
CA ARG A 12 1.03 10.05 3.78
C ARG A 12 -0.29 10.67 3.33
N LEU A 13 -0.77 11.65 4.08
CA LEU A 13 -2.11 12.24 3.92
C LEU A 13 -2.02 13.68 3.40
N ASP A 14 -2.82 14.01 2.39
CA ASP A 14 -3.16 15.39 2.02
C ASP A 14 -4.62 15.44 1.54
N PHE A 15 -5.53 15.78 2.46
CA PHE A 15 -6.97 15.86 2.18
C PHE A 15 -7.44 17.26 1.80
N SER A 16 -6.52 18.17 1.46
CA SER A 16 -6.85 19.50 1.00
C SER A 16 -7.62 19.47 -0.34
N ASP A 17 -8.48 20.46 -0.56
CA ASP A 17 -9.19 20.59 -1.84
C ASP A 17 -8.22 20.74 -3.01
N ARG A 18 -7.09 21.42 -2.79
CA ARG A 18 -6.00 21.53 -3.76
C ARG A 18 -5.47 20.16 -4.19
N ALA A 19 -5.14 19.27 -3.25
CA ALA A 19 -4.60 17.95 -3.59
C ALA A 19 -5.64 17.08 -4.32
N LYS A 20 -6.92 17.25 -4.00
CA LYS A 20 -8.01 16.56 -4.70
C LYS A 20 -8.21 17.09 -6.12
N GLU A 21 -8.17 18.41 -6.31
CA GLU A 21 -8.22 19.04 -7.64
C GLU A 21 -7.03 18.61 -8.49
N GLU A 22 -5.82 18.62 -7.91
CA GLU A 22 -4.60 18.13 -8.56
C GLU A 22 -4.73 16.67 -9.00
N ALA A 23 -5.21 15.78 -8.13
CA ALA A 23 -5.45 14.38 -8.46
C ALA A 23 -6.48 14.18 -9.60
N MET A 24 -7.42 15.11 -9.79
CA MET A 24 -8.39 15.05 -10.88
C MET A 24 -7.80 15.42 -12.25
N GLU A 25 -6.72 16.20 -12.28
CA GLU A 25 -6.04 16.64 -13.51
C GLU A 25 -4.91 15.68 -13.94
N LEU A 26 -4.44 14.83 -13.03
CA LEU A 26 -3.40 13.86 -13.31
C LEU A 26 -3.88 12.69 -14.19
N PRO A 27 -2.97 12.04 -14.94
CA PRO A 27 -3.26 10.80 -15.64
C PRO A 27 -3.83 9.75 -14.67
N ARG A 28 -4.92 9.11 -15.10
CA ARG A 28 -5.69 8.22 -14.26
C ARG A 28 -5.24 6.77 -14.40
N LEU A 29 -4.93 6.14 -13.26
CA LEU A 29 -4.75 4.70 -13.13
C LEU A 29 -5.89 4.12 -12.28
N SER A 30 -6.66 3.19 -12.83
CA SER A 30 -7.79 2.59 -12.11
C SER A 30 -7.31 1.51 -11.14
N ILE A 31 -7.91 1.50 -9.94
CA ILE A 31 -7.59 0.56 -8.87
C ILE A 31 -8.85 -0.16 -8.36
N THR A 32 -8.63 -1.32 -7.77
CA THR A 32 -9.68 -2.08 -7.09
C THR A 32 -9.97 -1.51 -5.69
N LEU A 33 -11.06 -1.97 -5.08
CA LEU A 33 -11.38 -1.58 -3.70
C LEU A 33 -10.31 -2.04 -2.70
N ASP A 34 -9.70 -3.20 -2.92
CA ASP A 34 -8.67 -3.72 -2.02
C ASP A 34 -7.37 -2.93 -2.15
N GLU A 35 -6.99 -2.54 -3.37
CA GLU A 35 -5.87 -1.61 -3.57
C GLU A 35 -6.16 -0.24 -2.93
N ALA A 36 -7.39 0.26 -3.00
CA ALA A 36 -7.77 1.50 -2.30
C ALA A 36 -7.64 1.35 -0.78
N ARG A 37 -7.96 0.18 -0.22
CA ARG A 37 -7.77 -0.11 1.21
C ARG A 37 -6.29 -0.17 1.59
N ASP A 38 -5.45 -0.77 0.75
CA ASP A 38 -4.00 -0.79 0.96
C ASP A 38 -3.42 0.62 0.93
N LEU A 39 -3.86 1.49 0.01
CA LEU A 39 -3.51 2.90 0.02
C LEU A 39 -3.94 3.60 1.31
N GLY A 40 -5.13 3.30 1.83
CA GLY A 40 -5.57 3.77 3.14
C GLY A 40 -4.65 3.30 4.27
N ASN A 41 -4.22 2.03 4.24
CA ASN A 41 -3.30 1.47 5.22
C ASN A 41 -1.90 2.12 5.17
N ILE A 42 -1.38 2.41 3.97
CA ILE A 42 -0.14 3.19 3.79
C ILE A 42 -0.37 4.62 4.29
N GLY A 43 -1.41 5.29 3.82
CA GLY A 43 -1.75 6.68 4.12
C GLY A 43 -1.84 6.98 5.60
N HIS A 44 -2.55 6.14 6.36
CA HIS A 44 -2.74 6.32 7.80
C HIS A 44 -1.65 5.66 8.66
N GLY A 45 -0.61 5.12 8.03
CA GLY A 45 0.55 4.54 8.72
C GLY A 45 0.29 3.20 9.39
N VAL A 46 -0.78 2.49 9.01
CA VAL A 46 -0.97 1.07 9.37
C VAL A 46 0.22 0.26 8.87
N PHE A 47 0.71 0.59 7.68
CA PHE A 47 1.88 -0.03 7.06
C PHE A 47 3.20 0.71 7.32
N SER A 48 3.32 1.49 8.40
CA SER A 48 4.61 2.10 8.77
C SER A 48 5.70 1.01 8.84
N PRO A 49 6.87 1.21 8.21
CA PRO A 49 7.42 2.48 7.73
C PRO A 49 7.14 2.84 6.26
N LEU A 50 6.33 2.05 5.54
CA LEU A 50 6.13 2.24 4.10
C LEU A 50 5.55 3.63 3.78
N GLU A 51 6.08 4.25 2.74
CA GLU A 51 5.63 5.56 2.21
C GLU A 51 4.84 5.43 0.90
N GLY A 52 4.69 4.21 0.38
CA GLY A 52 4.06 3.91 -0.91
C GLY A 52 4.21 2.44 -1.29
N TYR A 53 4.07 2.15 -2.58
CA TYR A 53 4.33 0.82 -3.12
C TYR A 53 5.84 0.55 -3.17
N MET A 54 6.22 -0.69 -2.93
CA MET A 54 7.62 -1.08 -2.77
C MET A 54 8.45 -0.82 -4.03
N SER A 55 9.64 -0.29 -3.81
CA SER A 55 10.74 -0.32 -4.77
C SER A 55 11.10 -1.76 -5.13
N ARG A 56 11.83 -1.95 -6.22
CA ARG A 56 12.38 -3.26 -6.59
C ARG A 56 13.29 -3.79 -5.49
N GLU A 57 14.12 -2.93 -4.92
CA GLU A 57 15.04 -3.29 -3.84
C GLU A 57 14.29 -3.79 -2.60
N ASP A 58 13.27 -3.05 -2.14
CA ASP A 58 12.46 -3.49 -1.00
C ASP A 58 11.68 -4.77 -1.33
N PHE A 59 11.15 -4.88 -2.55
CA PHE A 59 10.43 -6.08 -2.99
C PHE A 59 11.31 -7.33 -2.96
N GLU A 60 12.49 -7.28 -3.59
CA GLU A 60 13.43 -8.39 -3.65
C GLU A 60 13.92 -8.78 -2.25
N ASN A 61 14.29 -7.80 -1.41
CA ASN A 61 14.70 -8.06 -0.03
C ASN A 61 13.58 -8.68 0.82
N VAL A 62 12.33 -8.26 0.64
CA VAL A 62 11.18 -8.84 1.36
C VAL A 62 10.99 -10.30 0.95
N LEU A 63 11.15 -10.63 -0.33
CA LEU A 63 11.03 -12.01 -0.80
C LEU A 63 12.17 -12.90 -0.29
N GLU A 64 13.39 -12.38 -0.24
CA GLU A 64 14.58 -13.17 0.13
C GLU A 64 14.73 -13.30 1.64
N GLU A 65 14.64 -12.18 2.36
CA GLU A 65 15.03 -12.06 3.76
C GLU A 65 13.84 -11.81 4.71
N GLY A 66 12.65 -11.52 4.16
CA GLY A 66 11.49 -11.12 4.97
C GLY A 66 11.73 -9.78 5.68
N ARG A 67 12.47 -8.88 5.02
CA ARG A 67 12.89 -7.57 5.53
C ARG A 67 12.88 -6.53 4.42
N LEU A 68 12.71 -5.26 4.78
CA LEU A 68 12.96 -4.14 3.88
C LEU A 68 14.48 -3.98 3.62
N SER A 69 14.85 -3.18 2.62
CA SER A 69 16.24 -2.81 2.30
C SER A 69 17.00 -2.20 3.50
N ASN A 70 16.29 -1.56 4.43
CA ASN A 70 16.83 -0.97 5.65
C ASN A 70 16.86 -1.93 6.86
N ASP A 71 16.76 -3.25 6.63
CA ASP A 71 16.77 -4.33 7.63
C ASP A 71 15.54 -4.39 8.55
N LEU A 72 14.51 -3.55 8.36
CA LEU A 72 13.28 -3.66 9.15
C LEU A 72 12.47 -4.91 8.76
N PRO A 73 12.04 -5.76 9.72
CA PRO A 73 11.20 -6.93 9.43
C PRO A 73 9.90 -6.60 8.69
N TRP A 74 9.72 -7.20 7.51
CA TRP A 74 8.53 -7.04 6.70
C TRP A 74 8.37 -8.24 5.76
N THR A 75 7.27 -8.97 5.86
CA THR A 75 7.20 -10.33 5.27
C THR A 75 6.26 -10.47 4.08
N ILE A 76 5.45 -9.45 3.76
CA ILE A 76 4.43 -9.51 2.70
C ILE A 76 4.59 -8.30 1.77
N PRO A 77 4.97 -8.47 0.49
CA PRO A 77 5.15 -7.34 -0.40
C PRO A 77 3.87 -6.53 -0.62
N ILE A 78 3.99 -5.20 -0.55
CA ILE A 78 2.89 -4.26 -0.85
C ILE A 78 3.19 -3.61 -2.20
N VAL A 79 2.50 -4.07 -3.24
CA VAL A 79 2.85 -3.80 -4.64
C VAL A 79 1.63 -3.43 -5.48
N LYS A 80 1.84 -2.60 -6.51
CA LYS A 80 0.84 -2.30 -7.55
C LYS A 80 1.29 -2.88 -8.87
N ASP A 81 0.50 -3.78 -9.44
CA ASP A 81 0.75 -4.34 -10.76
C ASP A 81 0.13 -3.50 -11.88
N VAL A 82 0.85 -3.42 -12.99
CA VAL A 82 0.54 -2.60 -14.17
C VAL A 82 0.81 -3.37 -15.46
N ASP A 83 0.05 -3.08 -16.52
CA ASP A 83 0.19 -3.74 -17.82
C ASP A 83 1.03 -2.88 -18.76
N GLU A 84 1.36 -3.39 -19.94
CA GLU A 84 2.20 -2.66 -20.90
C GLU A 84 1.63 -1.29 -21.29
N LYS A 85 0.30 -1.12 -21.32
CA LYS A 85 -0.32 0.18 -21.64
C LYS A 85 -0.13 1.18 -20.51
N ASP A 86 -0.30 0.71 -19.27
CA ASP A 86 -0.05 1.51 -18.07
C ASP A 86 1.44 1.90 -18.00
N VAL A 87 2.36 0.99 -18.33
CA VAL A 87 3.81 1.22 -18.33
C VAL A 87 4.20 2.37 -19.27
N ASP A 88 3.69 2.38 -20.50
CA ASP A 88 3.97 3.45 -21.48
C ASP A 88 3.49 4.83 -21.02
N MET A 89 2.39 4.87 -20.26
CA MET A 89 1.88 6.09 -19.63
C MET A 89 2.80 6.51 -18.48
N LEU A 90 3.10 5.60 -17.56
CA LEU A 90 3.90 5.87 -16.37
C LEU A 90 5.35 6.27 -16.69
N PHE A 91 5.92 5.85 -17.82
CA PHE A 91 7.24 6.32 -18.25
C PHE A 91 7.27 7.79 -18.71
N LYS A 92 6.10 8.39 -19.02
CA LYS A 92 6.01 9.77 -19.52
C LYS A 92 5.59 10.76 -18.43
N GLU A 93 5.14 10.25 -17.29
CA GLU A 93 4.46 11.01 -16.25
C GLU A 93 5.15 10.78 -14.92
N ASP A 94 5.53 11.85 -14.21
CA ASP A 94 6.18 11.74 -12.90
C ASP A 94 5.19 11.34 -11.79
N GLU A 95 3.91 11.70 -11.98
CA GLU A 95 2.83 11.46 -11.02
C GLU A 95 1.56 11.01 -11.74
N VAL A 96 0.84 10.08 -11.12
CA VAL A 96 -0.46 9.60 -11.58
C VAL A 96 -1.45 9.54 -10.43
N ALA A 97 -2.72 9.71 -10.74
CA ALA A 97 -3.78 9.57 -9.74
C ALA A 97 -4.38 8.15 -9.79
N LEU A 98 -4.50 7.54 -8.62
CA LEU A 98 -5.08 6.22 -8.40
C LEU A 98 -6.57 6.36 -8.09
N PHE A 99 -7.42 5.86 -8.98
CA PHE A 99 -8.88 6.03 -8.91
C PHE A 99 -9.61 4.75 -8.58
N TYR A 100 -10.44 4.79 -7.54
CA TYR A 100 -11.48 3.78 -7.31
C TYR A 100 -12.81 4.32 -7.84
N GLU A 101 -13.35 3.69 -8.89
CA GLU A 101 -14.49 4.26 -9.64
C GLU A 101 -14.17 5.71 -10.01
N ASP A 102 -15.03 6.69 -9.74
CA ASP A 102 -14.77 8.10 -10.07
C ASP A 102 -14.11 8.90 -8.94
N MET A 103 -13.66 8.23 -7.88
CA MET A 103 -13.02 8.86 -6.73
C MET A 103 -11.49 8.76 -6.82
N PRO A 104 -10.75 9.90 -6.83
CA PRO A 104 -9.31 9.87 -6.68
C PRO A 104 -8.97 9.46 -5.24
N ILE A 105 -8.25 8.36 -5.06
CA ILE A 105 -7.88 7.85 -3.73
C ILE A 105 -6.51 8.38 -3.31
N ALA A 106 -5.51 8.31 -4.20
CA ALA A 106 -4.16 8.76 -3.92
C ALA A 106 -3.47 9.27 -5.18
N ILE A 107 -2.46 10.13 -4.99
CA ILE A 107 -1.46 10.45 -6.01
C ILE A 107 -0.27 9.52 -5.78
N LEU A 108 0.18 8.85 -6.84
CA LEU A 108 1.40 8.04 -6.86
C LEU A 108 2.48 8.81 -7.61
N LYS A 109 3.56 9.12 -6.91
CA LYS A 109 4.80 9.58 -7.54
C LYS A 109 5.61 8.35 -7.94
N VAL A 110 5.75 8.15 -9.26
CA VAL A 110 6.42 6.98 -9.82
C VAL A 110 7.93 7.13 -9.61
N GLU A 111 8.55 6.12 -9.00
CA GLU A 111 10.01 6.08 -8.81
C GLU A 111 10.63 5.05 -9.74
N GLU A 112 9.97 3.91 -9.94
CA GLU A 112 10.45 2.87 -10.85
C GLU A 112 9.34 1.90 -11.30
N ILE A 113 9.61 1.19 -12.39
CA ILE A 113 8.76 0.13 -12.92
C ILE A 113 9.65 -1.08 -13.21
N TYR A 114 9.28 -2.25 -12.73
CA TYR A 114 10.13 -3.44 -12.82
C TYR A 114 9.32 -4.72 -13.08
N PRO A 115 9.88 -5.69 -13.82
CA PRO A 115 9.30 -7.02 -13.95
C PRO A 115 9.53 -7.82 -12.66
N TYR A 116 8.75 -8.87 -12.48
CA TYR A 116 8.88 -9.78 -11.33
C TYR A 116 8.46 -11.20 -11.72
N ASP A 117 9.02 -12.21 -11.04
CA ASP A 117 8.61 -13.59 -11.21
C ASP A 117 7.49 -13.95 -10.22
N LYS A 118 6.28 -14.13 -10.74
CA LYS A 118 5.09 -14.50 -9.95
C LYS A 118 5.23 -15.87 -9.27
N LYS A 119 5.94 -16.80 -9.90
CA LYS A 119 6.16 -18.14 -9.34
C LYS A 119 7.14 -18.06 -8.18
N GLU A 120 8.23 -17.32 -8.34
CA GLU A 120 9.16 -17.07 -7.23
C GLU A 120 8.46 -16.37 -6.06
N TYR A 121 7.71 -15.29 -6.33
CA TYR A 121 6.90 -14.63 -5.31
C TYR A 121 6.01 -15.67 -4.60
N ALA A 122 5.25 -16.48 -5.34
CA ALA A 122 4.36 -17.47 -4.75
C ALA A 122 5.08 -18.46 -3.82
N GLU A 123 6.25 -18.97 -4.24
CA GLU A 123 7.07 -19.88 -3.45
C GLU A 123 7.62 -19.22 -2.18
N LYS A 124 8.08 -17.98 -2.27
CA LYS A 124 8.69 -17.26 -1.16
C LYS A 124 7.66 -16.83 -0.10
N VAL A 125 6.50 -16.34 -0.54
CA VAL A 125 5.47 -15.77 0.35
C VAL A 125 4.43 -16.80 0.79
N TYR A 126 3.86 -17.56 -0.15
CA TYR A 126 2.79 -18.51 0.15
C TYR A 126 3.29 -19.93 0.41
N ARG A 127 4.58 -20.20 0.19
CA ARG A 127 5.20 -21.53 0.34
C ARG A 127 4.56 -22.61 -0.55
N THR A 128 3.86 -22.19 -1.60
CA THR A 128 3.23 -23.06 -2.59
C THR A 128 3.01 -22.29 -3.89
N THR A 129 2.99 -23.01 -5.01
CA THR A 129 2.62 -22.49 -6.33
C THR A 129 1.25 -23.00 -6.78
N SER A 130 0.53 -23.73 -5.92
CA SER A 130 -0.80 -24.22 -6.26
C SER A 130 -1.81 -23.09 -6.37
N ILE A 131 -2.47 -23.00 -7.53
CA ILE A 131 -3.57 -22.07 -7.79
C ILE A 131 -4.81 -22.33 -6.93
N GLU A 132 -4.86 -23.44 -6.21
CA GLU A 132 -5.91 -23.69 -5.20
C GLU A 132 -5.74 -22.78 -3.97
N HIS A 133 -4.52 -22.28 -3.72
CA HIS A 133 -4.28 -21.30 -2.67
C HIS A 133 -4.78 -19.91 -3.14
N PRO A 134 -5.73 -19.25 -2.42
CA PRO A 134 -6.34 -18.00 -2.89
C PRO A 134 -5.33 -16.89 -3.18
N GLY A 135 -4.30 -16.75 -2.34
CA GLY A 135 -3.23 -15.76 -2.54
C GLY A 135 -2.38 -16.04 -3.78
N VAL A 136 -2.18 -17.31 -4.13
CA VAL A 136 -1.43 -17.69 -5.34
C VAL A 136 -2.30 -17.45 -6.57
N ALA A 137 -3.58 -17.81 -6.51
CA ALA A 137 -4.52 -17.56 -7.60
C ALA A 137 -4.61 -16.06 -7.94
N SER A 138 -4.71 -15.20 -6.91
CA SER A 138 -4.71 -13.75 -7.07
C SER A 138 -3.40 -13.24 -7.66
N LEU A 139 -2.25 -13.69 -7.15
CA LEU A 139 -0.93 -13.32 -7.66
C LEU A 139 -0.72 -13.73 -9.12
N MET A 140 -1.16 -14.93 -9.50
CA MET A 140 -1.04 -15.39 -10.88
C MET A 140 -1.87 -14.55 -11.86
N ALA A 141 -3.02 -14.02 -11.40
CA ALA A 141 -3.89 -13.15 -12.17
C ALA A 141 -3.40 -11.70 -12.31
N LYS A 142 -2.38 -11.27 -11.54
CA LYS A 142 -1.81 -9.91 -11.63
C LYS A 142 -1.18 -9.64 -13.01
N LYS A 143 -0.85 -8.39 -13.30
CA LYS A 143 -0.16 -7.97 -14.52
C LYS A 143 1.36 -8.24 -14.44
N GLN A 144 2.11 -7.94 -15.50
CA GLN A 144 3.50 -8.38 -15.72
C GLN A 144 4.54 -7.51 -15.02
N HIS A 145 4.23 -6.24 -14.77
CA HIS A 145 5.14 -5.28 -14.15
C HIS A 145 4.58 -4.79 -12.83
N LEU A 146 5.47 -4.38 -11.94
CA LEU A 146 5.15 -3.66 -10.71
C LEU A 146 5.61 -2.22 -10.84
N VAL A 147 4.88 -1.31 -10.20
CA VAL A 147 5.30 0.10 -10.04
C VAL A 147 5.64 0.37 -8.58
N GLY A 148 6.84 0.87 -8.36
CA GLY A 148 7.34 1.34 -7.07
C GLY A 148 7.26 2.87 -7.01
N GLY A 149 6.91 3.39 -5.83
CA GLY A 149 6.84 4.83 -5.65
C GLY A 149 6.00 5.27 -4.46
N LYS A 150 6.21 6.52 -4.05
CA LYS A 150 5.56 7.10 -2.88
C LYS A 150 4.14 7.54 -3.20
N ILE A 151 3.25 7.38 -2.23
CA ILE A 151 1.86 7.82 -2.38
C ILE A 151 1.57 9.05 -1.52
N THR A 152 0.55 9.79 -1.91
CA THR A 152 -0.13 10.78 -1.07
C THR A 152 -1.63 10.45 -1.14
N LEU A 153 -2.21 10.02 -0.03
CA LEU A 153 -3.64 9.71 0.08
C LEU A 153 -4.43 11.03 0.10
N VAL A 154 -5.36 11.18 -0.84
CA VAL A 154 -6.19 12.38 -1.01
C VAL A 154 -7.65 12.17 -0.61
N ASN A 155 -8.13 10.91 -0.64
CA ASN A 155 -9.41 10.52 -0.06
C ASN A 155 -9.29 9.16 0.65
N ASP A 156 -10.07 9.00 1.72
CA ASP A 156 -10.19 7.71 2.38
C ASP A 156 -10.92 6.69 1.50
N PRO A 157 -10.48 5.41 1.48
CA PRO A 157 -11.18 4.38 0.74
C PRO A 157 -12.58 4.14 1.32
N PRO A 158 -13.58 3.86 0.46
CA PRO A 158 -14.96 3.71 0.91
C PRO A 158 -15.10 2.53 1.88
N THR A 159 -15.91 2.73 2.92
CA THR A 159 -16.20 1.73 3.95
C THR A 159 -17.67 1.73 4.32
N LYS A 160 -18.23 0.55 4.57
CA LYS A 160 -19.60 0.39 5.06
C LYS A 160 -19.75 0.77 6.54
N PHE A 161 -18.63 0.88 7.27
CA PHE A 161 -18.59 0.99 8.72
C PHE A 161 -17.63 2.09 9.21
N PRO A 162 -17.78 3.35 8.75
CA PRO A 162 -16.82 4.42 9.06
C PRO A 162 -16.70 4.67 10.57
N ARG A 163 -17.80 4.57 11.32
CA ARG A 163 -17.82 4.76 12.78
C ARG A 163 -16.92 3.77 13.55
N TYR A 164 -16.70 2.58 13.00
CA TYR A 164 -15.92 1.52 13.66
C TYR A 164 -14.49 1.42 13.15
N LYS A 165 -14.15 2.18 12.10
CA LYS A 165 -12.83 2.19 11.49
C LYS A 165 -12.00 3.28 12.16
N LEU A 166 -11.19 2.88 13.14
CA LEU A 166 -10.21 3.77 13.77
C LEU A 166 -8.82 3.50 13.21
N TRP A 167 -8.12 4.55 12.82
CA TRP A 167 -6.76 4.54 12.33
C TRP A 167 -5.74 4.47 13.47
N PRO A 168 -4.46 4.15 13.20
CA PRO A 168 -3.42 4.03 14.23
C PRO A 168 -3.32 5.27 15.12
N LYS A 169 -3.41 6.47 14.55
CA LYS A 169 -3.35 7.72 15.32
C LYS A 169 -4.52 7.84 16.30
N GLU A 170 -5.73 7.54 15.86
CA GLU A 170 -6.96 7.64 16.64
C GLU A 170 -6.98 6.61 17.77
N THR A 171 -6.64 5.36 17.48
CA THR A 171 -6.54 4.31 18.52
C THR A 171 -5.48 4.65 19.56
N ARG A 172 -4.33 5.21 19.15
CA ARG A 172 -3.28 5.66 20.08
C ARG A 172 -3.74 6.83 20.97
N ILE A 173 -4.50 7.79 20.43
CA ILE A 173 -5.11 8.86 21.23
C ILE A 173 -6.09 8.24 22.23
N LEU A 174 -7.00 7.39 21.77
CA LEU A 174 -8.00 6.73 22.60
C LEU A 174 -7.36 5.94 23.76
N PHE A 175 -6.33 5.14 23.50
CA PHE A 175 -5.64 4.37 24.55
C PHE A 175 -5.02 5.28 25.60
N LYS A 176 -4.44 6.42 25.17
CA LYS A 176 -3.86 7.41 26.07
C LYS A 176 -4.93 8.08 26.94
N GLU A 177 -6.04 8.53 26.33
CA GLU A 177 -7.16 9.15 27.06
C GLU A 177 -7.81 8.19 28.06
N ARG A 178 -7.87 6.90 27.73
CA ARG A 178 -8.38 5.85 28.63
C ARG A 178 -7.36 5.40 29.69
N GLY A 179 -6.14 5.91 29.67
CA GLY A 179 -5.08 5.52 30.61
C GLY A 179 -4.59 4.07 30.44
N TRP A 180 -4.83 3.44 29.28
CA TRP A 180 -4.45 2.06 29.04
C TRP A 180 -2.93 1.93 28.86
N LYS A 181 -2.31 1.17 29.75
CA LYS A 181 -0.85 0.89 29.71
C LYS A 181 -0.51 -0.36 28.90
N THR A 182 -1.44 -1.31 28.83
CA THR A 182 -1.30 -2.60 28.15
C THR A 182 -2.54 -2.83 27.31
N VAL A 183 -2.34 -3.15 26.03
CA VAL A 183 -3.41 -3.41 25.05
C VAL A 183 -3.06 -4.69 24.31
N VAL A 184 -4.02 -5.59 24.17
CA VAL A 184 -3.88 -6.84 23.40
C VAL A 184 -4.68 -6.69 22.12
N GLY A 185 -4.03 -6.87 20.97
CA GLY A 185 -4.70 -6.94 19.67
C GLY A 185 -5.23 -8.35 19.42
N PHE A 186 -6.49 -8.45 18.99
CA PHE A 186 -7.12 -9.71 18.59
C PHE A 186 -7.62 -9.57 17.15
N GLN A 187 -6.97 -10.27 16.22
CA GLN A 187 -7.39 -10.38 14.83
C GLN A 187 -8.33 -11.58 14.69
N THR A 188 -9.43 -11.41 13.95
CA THR A 188 -10.42 -12.46 13.64
C THR A 188 -10.86 -12.43 12.19
#